data_AF-A0A1H4THB7-F1
#
_entry.id   AF-A0A1H4THB7-F1
#
_cell.length_a   1.000
_cell.length_b   1.000
_cell.length_c   1.000
_cell.angle_alpha   90.00
_cell.angle_beta   90.00
_cell.angle_gamma   90.00
#
_symmetry.space_group_name_H-M   'P 1'
#
loop_
_entity.id
_entity.type
_entity.pdbx_description
1 polymer ?
#
loop_
_entity_poly.entity_id
_entity_poly.type
_entity_poly.pdbx_seq_one_letter_code
_entity_poly.pdbx_strand_id
1 'polypeptide(L)'
;MRFPQLADNYREYAYVTNGGTGTVSVLDLVNFRTDRTLKVGETPSAVAANPASNEVYVVNTASGTVSVIDANNNAIAATIGVHRQPSSISVDPKGERAYVTNTGSNTVSVLDLTNHRELASVGSGEQPATVKVAPDGRSLVVANRGSGSVSVYEITSAPMPRLRATFGNCAGASDVAVLSDSSKAFVACSADDHVLSISLATAPGTWPAKQDPSTMQDHLMARLRVGRMPIHLSVKPDGGEIFVSNAGSGSVSEISTFTNEVGGTYPIGTQPANGIVSDDNTSLWVSNAGADSVSLYAIDEGRMSMSVHTGPQPTAMALSAGQPVLLVADSGGSDVAVIRTRDTNGPELFTMLPVGTHPNAIAIKSFRTR
;
A
#
# COMPACT_ATOMS: atom_id res chain seq x y z
N MET A 1 -6.86 -3.22 -28.63
CA MET A 1 -5.51 -3.82 -28.88
C MET A 1 -5.47 -5.24 -28.31
N ARG A 2 -4.68 -6.21 -28.81
CA ARG A 2 -4.57 -7.56 -28.17
C ARG A 2 -3.55 -7.50 -27.01
N PHE A 3 -3.81 -8.21 -25.92
CA PHE A 3 -2.82 -8.37 -24.84
C PHE A 3 -1.50 -8.95 -25.40
N PRO A 4 -0.34 -8.56 -24.85
CA PRO A 4 0.94 -9.11 -25.28
C PRO A 4 0.96 -10.63 -25.11
N GLN A 5 1.59 -11.33 -26.04
CA GLN A 5 1.79 -12.77 -25.90
C GLN A 5 2.86 -13.02 -24.83
N LEU A 6 2.45 -13.66 -23.74
CA LEU A 6 3.33 -13.99 -22.62
C LEU A 6 3.94 -15.38 -22.83
N ALA A 7 5.12 -15.62 -22.24
CA ALA A 7 5.75 -16.94 -22.29
C ALA A 7 4.90 -17.99 -21.55
N ASP A 8 4.89 -19.24 -22.02
CA ASP A 8 4.06 -20.31 -21.45
C ASP A 8 4.36 -20.60 -19.96
N ASN A 9 5.57 -20.29 -19.51
CA ASN A 9 6.00 -20.44 -18.11
C ASN A 9 5.79 -19.17 -17.27
N TYR A 10 5.30 -18.09 -17.85
CA TYR A 10 4.96 -16.87 -17.10
C TYR A 10 3.66 -17.08 -16.33
N ARG A 11 3.65 -16.63 -15.08
CA ARG A 11 2.49 -16.60 -14.21
C ARG A 11 2.34 -15.21 -13.65
N GLU A 12 1.10 -14.76 -13.58
CA GLU A 12 0.75 -13.51 -12.93
C GLU A 12 -0.61 -13.67 -12.28
N TYR A 13 -0.64 -13.47 -10.96
CA TYR A 13 -1.82 -13.61 -10.14
C TYR A 13 -2.10 -12.33 -9.38
N ALA A 14 -3.38 -12.03 -9.21
CA ALA A 14 -3.85 -11.11 -8.19
C ALA A 14 -4.42 -11.89 -7.01
N TYR A 15 -4.02 -11.50 -5.80
CA TYR A 15 -4.53 -12.05 -4.54
C TYR A 15 -5.42 -11.00 -3.91
N VAL A 16 -6.71 -11.31 -3.81
CA VAL A 16 -7.75 -10.38 -3.35
C VAL A 16 -8.30 -10.87 -2.02
N THR A 17 -8.17 -10.08 -0.96
CA THR A 17 -8.67 -10.43 0.37
C THR A 17 -10.16 -10.14 0.47
N ASN A 18 -10.94 -11.14 0.89
CA ASN A 18 -12.39 -11.07 1.03
C ASN A 18 -12.76 -11.03 2.52
N GLY A 19 -12.86 -9.81 3.08
CA GLY A 19 -13.04 -9.60 4.51
C GLY A 19 -14.32 -10.23 5.07
N GLY A 20 -15.38 -10.30 4.26
CA GLY A 20 -16.69 -10.82 4.69
C GLY A 20 -16.79 -12.35 4.68
N THR A 21 -15.89 -13.07 4.00
CA THR A 21 -15.93 -14.55 3.91
C THR A 21 -14.73 -15.25 4.54
N GLY A 22 -13.68 -14.53 4.95
CA GLY A 22 -12.46 -15.16 5.48
C GLY A 22 -11.68 -15.92 4.41
N THR A 23 -11.64 -15.37 3.18
CA THR A 23 -10.98 -16.01 2.04
C THR A 23 -10.09 -15.05 1.26
N VAL A 24 -9.23 -15.61 0.42
CA VAL A 24 -8.49 -14.90 -0.63
C VAL A 24 -8.88 -15.48 -1.98
N SER A 25 -9.34 -14.63 -2.89
CA SER A 25 -9.56 -15.00 -4.28
C SER A 25 -8.27 -14.79 -5.06
N VAL A 26 -7.81 -15.86 -5.72
CA VAL A 26 -6.65 -15.83 -6.62
C VAL A 26 -7.15 -15.72 -8.04
N LEU A 27 -6.80 -14.63 -8.71
CA LEU A 27 -7.19 -14.34 -10.08
C LEU A 27 -6.00 -14.53 -11.01
N ASP A 28 -6.15 -15.36 -12.03
CA ASP A 28 -5.18 -15.55 -13.11
C ASP A 28 -5.28 -14.38 -14.10
N LEU A 29 -4.23 -13.55 -14.16
CA LEU A 29 -4.19 -12.37 -15.02
C LEU A 29 -3.68 -12.66 -16.43
N VAL A 30 -3.19 -13.87 -16.69
CA VAL A 30 -2.85 -14.32 -18.05
C VAL A 30 -4.11 -14.72 -18.79
N ASN A 31 -5.03 -15.43 -18.10
CA ASN A 31 -6.26 -15.95 -18.69
C ASN A 31 -7.53 -15.18 -18.26
N PHE A 32 -7.40 -14.16 -17.41
CA PHE A 32 -8.50 -13.35 -16.87
C PHE A 32 -9.65 -14.19 -16.32
N ARG A 33 -9.34 -15.05 -15.35
CA ARG A 33 -10.31 -15.91 -14.66
C ARG A 33 -9.93 -16.14 -13.21
N THR A 34 -10.89 -16.53 -12.39
CA THR A 34 -10.62 -17.00 -11.03
C THR A 34 -9.90 -18.36 -11.10
N ASP A 35 -8.71 -18.45 -10.50
CA ASP A 35 -7.95 -19.69 -10.36
C ASP A 35 -8.48 -20.50 -9.17
N ARG A 36 -8.47 -19.89 -7.98
CA ARG A 36 -8.85 -20.54 -6.71
C ARG A 36 -9.42 -19.53 -5.71
N THR A 37 -10.17 -20.05 -4.75
CA THR A 37 -10.53 -19.35 -3.51
C THR A 37 -9.90 -20.08 -2.34
N LEU A 38 -9.03 -19.41 -1.60
CA LEU A 38 -8.27 -19.97 -0.49
C LEU A 38 -8.91 -19.54 0.83
N LYS A 39 -9.18 -20.51 1.71
CA LYS A 39 -9.62 -20.21 3.07
C LYS A 39 -8.42 -19.76 3.89
N VAL A 40 -8.52 -18.59 4.52
CA VAL A 40 -7.50 -18.02 5.41
C VAL A 40 -8.11 -17.85 6.81
N GLY A 41 -7.64 -16.87 7.59
CA GLY A 41 -8.26 -16.50 8.85
C GLY A 41 -9.50 -15.59 8.66
N GLU A 42 -10.05 -15.14 9.78
CA GLU A 42 -11.22 -14.28 9.84
C GLU A 42 -10.88 -12.81 9.55
N THR A 43 -11.73 -12.17 8.76
CA THR A 43 -11.61 -10.76 8.36
C THR A 43 -10.23 -10.42 7.79
N PRO A 44 -9.80 -11.05 6.68
CA PRO A 44 -8.58 -10.65 6.00
C PRO A 44 -8.70 -9.20 5.52
N SER A 45 -7.71 -8.36 5.82
CA SER A 45 -7.79 -6.91 5.57
C SER A 45 -6.59 -6.29 4.86
N ALA A 46 -5.48 -7.01 4.76
CA ALA A 46 -4.29 -6.55 4.04
C ALA A 46 -3.59 -7.74 3.40
N VAL A 47 -2.93 -7.49 2.26
CA VAL A 47 -2.14 -8.48 1.55
C VAL A 47 -0.87 -7.84 1.01
N ALA A 48 0.24 -8.57 1.07
CA ALA A 48 1.52 -8.14 0.50
C ALA A 48 2.23 -9.31 -0.18
N ALA A 49 2.76 -9.07 -1.37
CA ALA A 49 3.61 -10.03 -2.08
C ALA A 49 5.07 -9.89 -1.63
N ASN A 50 5.77 -11.01 -1.49
CA ASN A 50 7.22 -11.00 -1.26
C ASN A 50 7.94 -10.57 -2.55
N PRO A 51 8.88 -9.59 -2.53
CA PRO A 51 9.62 -9.21 -3.73
C PRO A 51 10.65 -10.27 -4.17
N ALA A 52 11.16 -11.08 -3.25
CA ALA A 52 12.27 -12.02 -3.48
C ALA A 52 11.83 -13.49 -3.62
N SER A 53 10.74 -13.90 -2.97
CA SER A 53 10.20 -15.28 -3.03
C SER A 53 8.82 -15.33 -3.67
N ASN A 54 8.35 -16.51 -4.08
CA ASN A 54 7.00 -16.72 -4.60
C ASN A 54 5.96 -16.88 -3.49
N GLU A 55 5.98 -15.97 -2.50
CA GLU A 55 5.06 -16.00 -1.37
C GLU A 55 4.22 -14.72 -1.29
N VAL A 56 3.01 -14.87 -0.76
CA VAL A 56 2.07 -13.78 -0.48
C VAL A 56 1.57 -13.90 0.95
N TYR A 57 1.54 -12.79 1.67
CA TYR A 57 1.18 -12.73 3.09
C TYR A 57 -0.13 -11.98 3.28
N VAL A 58 -1.04 -12.56 4.05
CA VAL A 58 -2.40 -12.07 4.24
C VAL A 58 -2.65 -11.84 5.72
N VAL A 59 -2.96 -10.61 6.10
CA VAL A 59 -3.28 -10.24 7.48
C VAL A 59 -4.74 -10.57 7.77
N ASN A 60 -4.98 -11.40 8.80
CA ASN A 60 -6.30 -11.81 9.25
C ASN A 60 -6.65 -11.11 10.57
N THR A 61 -7.39 -10.00 10.47
CA THR A 61 -7.59 -9.05 11.58
C THR A 61 -8.31 -9.65 12.77
N ALA A 62 -9.40 -10.38 12.53
CA ALA A 62 -10.19 -10.95 13.62
C ALA A 62 -9.49 -12.17 14.26
N SER A 63 -8.72 -12.93 13.47
CA SER A 63 -7.97 -14.08 13.99
C SER A 63 -6.65 -13.73 14.69
N GLY A 64 -6.08 -12.54 14.47
CA GLY A 64 -4.75 -12.21 14.99
C GLY A 64 -3.63 -13.05 14.38
N THR A 65 -3.72 -13.32 13.07
CA THR A 65 -2.76 -14.17 12.35
C THR A 65 -2.37 -13.57 11.00
N VAL A 66 -1.29 -14.09 10.41
CA VAL A 66 -0.90 -13.87 9.01
C VAL A 66 -0.87 -15.21 8.29
N SER A 67 -1.64 -15.36 7.23
CA SER A 67 -1.58 -16.54 6.35
C SER A 67 -0.49 -16.35 5.30
N VAL A 68 0.28 -17.40 5.04
CA VAL A 68 1.29 -17.46 3.97
C VAL A 68 0.75 -18.30 2.83
N ILE A 69 0.75 -17.74 1.62
CA ILE A 69 0.33 -18.42 0.39
C ILE A 69 1.57 -18.66 -0.48
N ASP A 70 1.79 -19.90 -0.90
CA ASP A 70 2.77 -20.24 -1.94
C ASP A 70 2.14 -19.98 -3.31
N ALA A 71 2.69 -19.02 -4.05
CA ALA A 71 2.22 -18.63 -5.37
C ALA A 71 2.53 -19.67 -6.46
N ASN A 72 3.46 -20.60 -6.24
CA ASN A 72 3.78 -21.63 -7.24
C ASN A 72 2.62 -22.62 -7.45
N ASN A 73 1.87 -22.91 -6.39
CA ASN A 73 0.77 -23.88 -6.40
C ASN A 73 -0.56 -23.30 -5.87
N ASN A 74 -0.58 -22.01 -5.49
CA ASN A 74 -1.71 -21.31 -4.90
C ASN A 74 -2.31 -22.08 -3.71
N ALA A 75 -1.48 -22.44 -2.74
CA ALA A 75 -1.89 -23.12 -1.51
C ALA A 75 -1.41 -22.39 -0.25
N ILE A 76 -2.11 -22.61 0.87
CA ILE A 76 -1.67 -22.10 2.18
C ILE A 76 -0.43 -22.89 2.61
N ALA A 77 0.71 -22.20 2.73
CA ALA A 77 1.97 -22.77 3.18
C ALA A 77 2.08 -22.77 4.71
N ALA A 78 1.61 -21.70 5.37
CA ALA A 78 1.68 -21.54 6.81
C ALA A 78 0.65 -20.53 7.34
N THR A 79 0.45 -20.54 8.66
CA THR A 79 -0.27 -19.49 9.38
C THR A 79 0.58 -19.08 10.58
N ILE A 80 0.91 -17.79 10.65
CA ILE A 80 1.77 -17.19 11.67
C ILE A 80 0.87 -16.49 12.68
N GLY A 81 0.96 -16.85 13.96
CA GLY A 81 0.31 -16.10 15.03
C GLY A 81 0.99 -14.75 15.23
N VAL A 82 0.20 -13.69 15.39
CA VAL A 82 0.66 -12.35 15.77
C VAL A 82 -0.12 -11.88 16.99
N HIS A 83 -0.55 -10.62 17.04
CA HIS A 83 -1.32 -10.08 18.16
C HIS A 83 -2.71 -9.62 17.75
N ARG A 84 -3.38 -8.81 18.59
CA ARG A 84 -4.79 -8.47 18.41
C ARG A 84 -4.97 -7.44 17.30
N GLN A 85 -5.95 -7.72 16.43
CA GLN A 85 -6.37 -6.83 15.34
C GLN A 85 -5.18 -6.34 14.49
N PRO A 86 -4.41 -7.25 13.87
CA PRO A 86 -3.40 -6.84 12.90
C PRO A 86 -4.07 -6.13 11.72
N SER A 87 -3.48 -5.06 11.21
CA SER A 87 -4.15 -4.17 10.24
C SER A 87 -3.36 -3.88 8.97
N SER A 88 -2.03 -3.90 9.03
CA SER A 88 -1.15 -3.63 7.88
C SER A 88 0.07 -4.53 7.93
N ILE A 89 0.65 -4.80 6.77
CA ILE A 89 1.89 -5.58 6.61
C ILE A 89 2.81 -4.90 5.60
N SER A 90 4.11 -4.84 5.92
CA SER A 90 5.15 -4.36 5.01
C SER A 90 6.29 -5.38 4.97
N VAL A 91 6.56 -5.91 3.77
CA VAL A 91 7.69 -6.83 3.52
C VAL A 91 8.94 -6.02 3.23
N ASP A 92 10.08 -6.43 3.78
CA ASP A 92 11.36 -5.76 3.55
C ASP A 92 11.87 -5.96 2.12
N PRO A 93 12.77 -5.08 1.62
CA PRO A 93 13.26 -5.16 0.24
C PRO A 93 13.95 -6.48 -0.10
N LYS A 94 14.52 -7.16 0.91
CA LYS A 94 15.16 -8.47 0.73
C LYS A 94 14.18 -9.65 0.74
N GLY A 95 12.94 -9.44 1.18
CA GLY A 95 11.94 -10.49 1.30
C GLY A 95 12.22 -11.49 2.43
N GLU A 96 13.02 -11.10 3.42
CA GLU A 96 13.42 -11.95 4.56
C GLU A 96 12.59 -11.66 5.81
N ARG A 97 12.09 -10.43 5.95
CA ARG A 97 11.29 -9.99 7.09
C ARG A 97 10.02 -9.27 6.66
N ALA A 98 8.99 -9.37 7.49
CA ALA A 98 7.81 -8.50 7.40
C ALA A 98 7.50 -7.84 8.73
N TYR A 99 6.85 -6.68 8.67
CA TYR A 99 6.43 -5.90 9.82
C TYR A 99 4.92 -5.76 9.80
N VAL A 100 4.25 -6.11 10.89
CA VAL A 100 2.79 -6.12 10.98
C VAL A 100 2.33 -5.23 12.11
N THR A 101 1.51 -4.22 11.83
CA THR A 101 0.89 -3.40 12.88
C THR A 101 -0.25 -4.17 13.53
N ASN A 102 -0.25 -4.25 14.86
CA ASN A 102 -1.29 -4.85 15.66
C ASN A 102 -2.10 -3.74 16.35
N THR A 103 -3.14 -3.24 15.68
CA THR A 103 -3.95 -2.10 16.15
C THR A 103 -4.46 -2.33 17.57
N GLY A 104 -4.98 -3.53 17.87
CA GLY A 104 -5.60 -3.85 19.16
C GLY A 104 -4.60 -4.15 20.28
N SER A 105 -3.31 -4.25 19.96
CA SER A 105 -2.24 -4.51 20.92
C SER A 105 -1.23 -3.36 21.05
N ASN A 106 -1.34 -2.30 20.24
CA ASN A 106 -0.40 -1.18 20.21
C ASN A 106 1.07 -1.62 19.96
N THR A 107 1.26 -2.66 19.15
CA THR A 107 2.58 -3.23 18.84
C THR A 107 2.78 -3.39 17.34
N VAL A 108 4.04 -3.63 16.94
CA VAL A 108 4.43 -4.09 15.61
C VAL A 108 5.14 -5.45 15.75
N SER A 109 4.60 -6.48 15.11
CA SER A 109 5.22 -7.80 15.02
C SER A 109 6.27 -7.82 13.91
N VAL A 110 7.40 -8.49 14.17
CA VAL A 110 8.47 -8.72 13.20
C VAL A 110 8.47 -10.19 12.84
N LEU A 111 8.26 -10.50 11.57
CA LEU A 111 8.14 -11.87 11.08
C LEU A 111 9.42 -12.29 10.37
N ASP A 112 9.82 -13.54 10.58
CA ASP A 112 10.78 -14.27 9.77
C ASP A 112 10.03 -14.96 8.63
N LEU A 113 10.27 -14.50 7.41
CA LEU A 113 9.59 -15.01 6.23
C LEU A 113 10.17 -16.32 5.72
N THR A 114 11.40 -16.66 6.11
CA THR A 114 12.02 -17.95 5.74
C THR A 114 11.50 -19.09 6.61
N ASN A 115 11.31 -18.83 7.90
CA ASN A 115 10.88 -19.84 8.88
C ASN A 115 9.41 -19.70 9.30
N HIS A 116 8.65 -18.81 8.65
CA HIS A 116 7.23 -18.55 8.90
C HIS A 116 6.88 -18.42 10.39
N ARG A 117 7.57 -17.53 11.10
CA ARG A 117 7.34 -17.31 12.54
C ARG A 117 7.53 -15.85 12.95
N GLU A 118 6.90 -15.46 14.05
CA GLU A 118 7.22 -14.18 14.69
C GLU A 118 8.58 -14.26 15.38
N LEU A 119 9.43 -13.26 15.16
CA LEU A 119 10.74 -13.12 15.80
C LEU A 119 10.70 -12.22 17.03
N ALA A 120 9.92 -11.15 16.96
CA ALA A 120 9.86 -10.12 17.99
C ALA A 120 8.57 -9.30 17.86
N SER A 121 8.22 -8.60 18.93
CA SER A 121 7.13 -7.64 18.99
C SER A 121 7.65 -6.39 19.68
N VAL A 122 7.50 -5.23 19.03
CA VAL A 122 7.94 -3.93 19.54
C VAL A 122 6.73 -3.05 19.82
N GLY A 123 6.73 -2.32 20.94
CA GLY A 123 5.69 -1.35 21.26
C GLY A 123 5.71 -0.17 20.28
N SER A 124 4.54 0.36 19.95
CA SER A 124 4.37 1.59 19.17
C SER A 124 3.53 2.62 19.91
N GLY A 125 2.95 3.59 19.19
CA GLY A 125 1.87 4.43 19.71
C GLY A 125 0.53 3.70 19.75
N GLU A 126 -0.52 4.43 20.10
CA GLU A 126 -1.86 3.85 20.23
C GLU A 126 -2.51 3.63 18.85
N GLN A 127 -3.14 2.47 18.69
CA GLN A 127 -3.82 2.05 17.47
C GLN A 127 -2.97 2.24 16.20
N PRO A 128 -1.80 1.56 16.09
CA PRO A 128 -0.96 1.64 14.91
C PRO A 128 -1.73 1.16 13.68
N ALA A 129 -1.87 2.02 12.67
CA ALA A 129 -2.66 1.76 11.47
C ALA A 129 -1.78 1.13 10.38
N THR A 130 -0.88 1.93 9.80
CA THR A 130 -0.02 1.54 8.68
C THR A 130 1.45 1.50 9.10
N VAL A 131 2.18 0.54 8.54
CA VAL A 131 3.63 0.43 8.66
C VAL A 131 4.27 0.38 7.28
N LYS A 132 5.40 1.05 7.11
CA LYS A 132 6.24 0.94 5.91
C LYS A 132 7.71 0.81 6.29
N VAL A 133 8.36 -0.17 5.69
CA VAL A 133 9.83 -0.27 5.67
C VAL A 133 10.39 0.60 4.54
N ALA A 134 11.45 1.35 4.83
CA ALA A 134 12.15 2.13 3.82
C ALA A 134 12.87 1.21 2.81
N PRO A 135 13.02 1.64 1.54
CA PRO A 135 13.71 0.85 0.50
C PRO A 135 15.15 0.45 0.83
N ASP A 136 15.84 1.20 1.68
CA ASP A 136 17.19 0.86 2.17
C ASP A 136 17.19 -0.20 3.30
N GLY A 137 16.01 -0.59 3.79
CA GLY A 137 15.83 -1.57 4.85
C GLY A 137 16.26 -1.11 6.25
N ARG A 138 16.58 0.17 6.46
CA ARG A 138 17.10 0.69 7.74
C ARG A 138 16.05 1.37 8.61
N SER A 139 14.96 1.82 8.02
CA SER A 139 13.94 2.60 8.72
C SER A 139 12.57 1.92 8.63
N LEU A 140 11.87 1.85 9.75
CA LEU A 140 10.47 1.45 9.83
C LEU A 140 9.64 2.65 10.28
N VAL A 141 8.65 3.04 9.49
CA VAL A 141 7.78 4.18 9.79
C VAL A 141 6.38 3.67 10.09
N VAL A 142 5.83 4.04 11.25
CA VAL A 142 4.54 3.57 11.75
C VAL A 142 3.63 4.75 12.04
N ALA A 143 2.47 4.79 11.40
CA ALA A 143 1.41 5.75 11.70
C ALA A 143 0.56 5.23 12.87
N ASN A 144 0.51 5.98 13.96
CA ASN A 144 -0.25 5.65 15.17
C ASN A 144 -1.52 6.50 15.22
N ARG A 145 -2.64 5.92 14.77
CA ARG A 145 -3.90 6.64 14.57
C ARG A 145 -4.48 7.17 15.87
N GLY A 146 -4.47 6.35 16.92
CA GLY A 146 -5.10 6.65 18.21
C GLY A 146 -4.35 7.75 18.96
N SER A 147 -3.02 7.68 18.97
CA SER A 147 -2.18 8.68 19.63
C SER A 147 -1.88 9.91 18.75
N GLY A 148 -2.33 9.92 17.49
CA GLY A 148 -2.10 11.02 16.55
C GLY A 148 -0.61 11.30 16.30
N SER A 149 0.20 10.24 16.19
CA SER A 149 1.66 10.32 16.12
C SER A 149 2.26 9.37 15.11
N VAL A 150 3.54 9.57 14.79
CA VAL A 150 4.35 8.74 13.89
C VAL A 150 5.56 8.25 14.64
N SER A 151 5.81 6.94 14.63
CA SER A 151 7.01 6.34 15.21
C SER A 151 7.98 5.93 14.09
N VAL A 152 9.25 6.30 14.22
CA VAL A 152 10.32 5.88 13.32
C VAL A 152 11.29 4.99 14.08
N TYR A 153 11.49 3.76 13.60
CA TYR A 153 12.41 2.79 14.19
C TYR A 153 13.60 2.55 13.26
N GLU A 154 14.74 2.23 13.87
CA GLU A 154 15.89 1.66 13.24
C GLU A 154 15.71 0.14 13.11
N ILE A 155 15.94 -0.36 11.90
CA ILE A 155 16.07 -1.79 11.62
C ILE A 155 17.55 -2.12 11.56
N THR A 156 17.94 -3.17 12.29
CA THR A 156 19.29 -3.74 12.26
C THR A 156 19.21 -5.24 11.99
N SER A 157 20.34 -5.94 12.05
CA SER A 157 20.36 -7.40 12.04
C SER A 157 19.65 -8.00 13.26
N ALA A 158 19.54 -7.27 14.37
CA ALA A 158 18.77 -7.72 15.52
C ALA A 158 17.27 -7.85 15.15
N PRO A 159 16.55 -8.82 15.74
CA PRO A 159 15.13 -9.00 15.46
C PRO A 159 14.23 -7.84 15.88
N MET A 160 14.60 -7.10 16.94
CA MET A 160 13.76 -6.05 17.51
C MET A 160 14.18 -4.67 16.98
N PRO A 161 13.30 -3.95 16.26
CA PRO A 161 13.54 -2.57 15.84
C PRO A 161 13.70 -1.64 17.04
N ARG A 162 14.59 -0.65 16.92
CA ARG A 162 14.86 0.33 17.98
C ARG A 162 14.19 1.65 17.65
N LEU A 163 13.33 2.17 18.52
CA LEU A 163 12.70 3.48 18.31
C LEU A 163 13.78 4.56 18.22
N ARG A 164 13.79 5.33 17.11
CA ARG A 164 14.66 6.50 16.92
C ARG A 164 13.95 7.79 17.31
N ALA A 165 12.72 7.97 16.82
CA ALA A 165 11.97 9.21 17.01
C ALA A 165 10.45 8.98 17.03
N THR A 166 9.74 9.90 17.67
CA THR A 166 8.27 10.00 17.62
C THR A 166 7.87 11.43 17.27
N PHE A 167 7.03 11.60 16.26
CA PHE A 167 6.49 12.89 15.82
C PHE A 167 5.01 12.95 16.14
N GLY A 168 4.59 13.97 16.90
CA GLY A 168 3.18 14.20 17.24
C GLY A 168 2.45 15.06 16.20
N ASN A 169 1.25 15.51 16.55
CA ASN A 169 0.43 16.44 15.76
C ASN A 169 0.01 15.92 14.38
N CYS A 170 -0.25 14.62 14.28
CA CYS A 170 -0.87 13.99 13.12
C CYS A 170 -2.15 13.27 13.54
N ALA A 171 -3.20 14.04 13.84
CA ALA A 171 -4.46 13.47 14.29
C ALA A 171 -5.00 12.48 13.24
N GLY A 172 -5.31 11.26 13.68
CA GLY A 172 -5.76 10.20 12.78
C GLY A 172 -4.69 9.73 11.79
N ALA A 173 -3.40 9.71 12.16
CA ALA A 173 -2.30 9.19 11.34
C ALA A 173 -2.70 7.84 10.70
N SER A 174 -2.90 7.79 9.38
CA SER A 174 -3.59 6.69 8.72
C SER A 174 -2.75 5.94 7.70
N ASP A 175 -1.99 6.66 6.86
CA ASP A 175 -1.20 6.08 5.78
C ASP A 175 0.21 6.68 5.73
N VAL A 176 1.16 5.88 5.26
CA VAL A 176 2.58 6.21 5.20
C VAL A 176 3.11 5.94 3.80
N ALA A 177 3.80 6.92 3.24
CA ALA A 177 4.62 6.80 2.04
C ALA A 177 6.08 7.03 2.38
N VAL A 178 6.99 6.24 1.83
CA VAL A 178 8.45 6.45 1.96
C VAL A 178 9.01 6.59 0.55
N LEU A 179 9.88 7.59 0.34
CA LEU A 179 10.51 7.80 -0.97
C LEU A 179 11.44 6.65 -1.34
N SER A 180 11.62 6.44 -2.64
CA SER A 180 12.47 5.38 -3.21
C SER A 180 13.94 5.49 -2.77
N ASP A 181 14.42 6.70 -2.54
CA ASP A 181 15.77 6.99 -2.03
C ASP A 181 15.90 6.87 -0.49
N SER A 182 14.81 6.52 0.21
CA SER A 182 14.72 6.42 1.67
C SER A 182 15.01 7.72 2.42
N SER A 183 14.96 8.89 1.76
CA SER A 183 15.33 10.18 2.37
C SER A 183 14.19 10.80 3.19
N LYS A 184 12.94 10.58 2.79
CA LYS A 184 11.75 11.14 3.46
C LYS A 184 10.62 10.14 3.59
N ALA A 185 9.84 10.33 4.65
CA ALA A 185 8.54 9.72 4.84
C ALA A 185 7.45 10.79 4.89
N PHE A 186 6.30 10.48 4.31
CA PHE A 186 5.10 11.30 4.33
C PHE A 186 3.99 10.54 5.04
N VAL A 187 3.24 11.22 5.90
CA VAL A 187 2.16 10.59 6.69
C VAL A 187 0.89 11.40 6.59
N ALA A 188 -0.20 10.75 6.18
CA ALA A 188 -1.52 11.35 6.10
C ALA A 188 -2.17 11.43 7.48
N CYS A 189 -2.65 12.62 7.85
CA CYS A 189 -3.32 12.86 9.12
C CYS A 189 -4.84 12.97 8.87
N SER A 190 -5.52 11.82 8.82
CA SER A 190 -6.90 11.73 8.33
C SER A 190 -7.96 12.46 9.17
N ALA A 191 -7.68 12.73 10.45
CA ALA A 191 -8.56 13.54 11.30
C ALA A 191 -8.17 15.03 11.33
N ASP A 192 -7.24 15.43 10.45
CA ASP A 192 -6.76 16.79 10.20
C ASP A 192 -6.82 17.05 8.68
N ASP A 193 -6.29 18.18 8.23
CA ASP A 193 -6.13 18.52 6.80
C ASP A 193 -4.65 18.65 6.41
N HIS A 194 -3.80 17.81 7.02
CA HIS A 194 -2.35 17.86 6.82
C HIS A 194 -1.73 16.52 6.43
N VAL A 195 -0.60 16.61 5.74
CA VAL A 195 0.40 15.54 5.59
C VAL A 195 1.68 15.98 6.31
N LEU A 196 2.25 15.12 7.16
CA LEU A 196 3.58 15.37 7.71
C LEU A 196 4.63 14.99 6.67
N SER A 197 5.67 15.82 6.50
CA SER A 197 6.91 15.46 5.82
C SER A 197 8.02 15.29 6.86
N ILE A 198 8.62 14.11 6.90
CA ILE A 198 9.63 13.70 7.89
C ILE A 198 10.89 13.30 7.13
N SER A 199 12.00 13.94 7.44
CA SER A 199 13.32 13.52 6.98
C SER A 199 13.76 12.28 7.75
N LEU A 200 14.27 11.27 7.04
CA LEU A 200 14.75 10.03 7.61
C LEU A 200 16.28 10.05 7.76
N ALA A 201 16.76 9.54 8.90
CA ALA A 201 18.17 9.54 9.24
C ALA A 201 19.04 8.82 8.18
N THR A 202 20.05 9.52 7.67
CA THR A 202 21.08 8.96 6.79
C THR A 202 21.95 7.95 7.55
N ALA A 203 22.55 7.00 6.81
CA ALA A 203 23.40 6.00 7.44
C ALA A 203 24.71 6.64 7.94
N PRO A 204 25.18 6.30 9.16
CA PRO A 204 26.47 6.77 9.65
C PRO A 204 27.61 6.44 8.68
N GLY A 205 28.54 7.36 8.51
CA GLY A 205 29.73 7.18 7.67
C GLY A 205 29.52 7.34 6.16
N THR A 206 28.27 7.55 5.70
CA THR A 206 27.99 7.99 4.33
C THR A 206 28.54 9.39 4.07
N TRP A 207 28.74 9.74 2.80
CA TRP A 207 29.26 11.07 2.44
C TRP A 207 28.35 12.21 2.95
N PRO A 208 27.01 12.15 2.84
CA PRO A 208 26.14 13.17 3.44
C PRO A 208 26.33 13.31 4.95
N ALA A 209 26.36 12.19 5.69
CA ALA A 209 26.55 12.20 7.14
C ALA A 209 27.91 12.77 7.59
N LYS A 210 28.96 12.61 6.76
CA LYS A 210 30.29 13.20 7.01
C LYS A 210 30.32 14.70 6.77
N GLN A 211 29.51 15.20 5.84
CA GLN A 211 29.41 16.63 5.55
C GLN A 211 28.53 17.35 6.56
N ASP A 212 27.40 16.75 6.89
CA ASP A 212 26.43 17.30 7.84
C ASP A 212 25.94 16.20 8.78
N PRO A 213 26.47 16.15 10.02
CA PRO A 213 26.05 15.19 11.03
C PRO A 213 24.57 15.29 11.43
N SER A 214 23.90 16.43 11.20
CA SER A 214 22.48 16.59 11.51
C SER A 214 21.58 15.68 10.67
N THR A 215 22.05 15.27 9.50
CA THR A 215 21.35 14.33 8.61
C THR A 215 21.21 12.92 9.22
N MET A 216 21.95 12.60 10.30
CA MET A 216 21.83 11.34 11.03
C MET A 216 20.65 11.33 12.04
N GLN A 217 19.86 12.39 12.10
CA GLN A 217 18.68 12.48 12.97
C GLN A 217 17.41 12.62 12.13
N ASP A 218 16.39 11.84 12.48
CA ASP A 218 15.05 12.03 11.91
C ASP A 218 14.49 13.39 12.38
N HIS A 219 13.91 14.17 11.48
CA HIS A 219 13.31 15.45 11.85
C HIS A 219 12.08 15.79 11.03
N LEU A 220 11.11 16.45 11.66
CA LEU A 220 9.93 16.96 10.98
C LEU A 220 10.35 18.14 10.08
N MET A 221 10.11 18.01 8.78
CA MET A 221 10.44 19.06 7.81
C MET A 221 9.29 20.05 7.64
N ALA A 222 8.07 19.54 7.50
CA ALA A 222 6.92 20.37 7.20
C ALA A 222 5.60 19.72 7.61
N ARG A 223 4.58 20.57 7.78
CA ARG A 223 3.17 20.18 7.90
C ARG A 223 2.44 20.76 6.70
N LEU A 224 2.13 19.89 5.75
CA LEU A 224 1.66 20.27 4.42
C LEU A 224 0.14 20.26 4.42
N ARG A 225 -0.48 21.45 4.29
CA ARG A 225 -1.95 21.55 4.26
C ARG A 225 -2.48 21.06 2.92
N VAL A 226 -3.35 20.06 2.95
CA VAL A 226 -3.94 19.38 1.80
C VAL A 226 -5.47 19.53 1.84
N GLY A 227 -6.20 18.70 1.09
CA GLY A 227 -7.65 18.59 1.22
C GLY A 227 -8.11 17.97 2.54
N ARG A 228 -9.42 17.90 2.74
CA ARG A 228 -10.00 17.38 3.99
C ARG A 228 -9.96 15.86 4.03
N MET A 229 -9.66 15.29 5.20
CA MET A 229 -9.59 13.85 5.43
C MET A 229 -8.66 13.15 4.42
N PRO A 230 -7.35 13.46 4.44
CA PRO A 230 -6.37 12.75 3.63
C PRO A 230 -6.23 11.31 4.14
N ILE A 231 -6.40 10.32 3.28
CA ILE A 231 -6.44 8.90 3.70
C ILE A 231 -5.45 7.98 2.99
N HIS A 232 -4.95 8.36 1.81
CA HIS A 232 -4.05 7.53 1.01
C HIS A 232 -3.00 8.38 0.30
N LEU A 233 -1.75 7.92 0.27
CA LEU A 233 -0.61 8.57 -0.35
C LEU A 233 -0.10 7.73 -1.52
N SER A 234 0.00 8.36 -2.69
CA SER A 234 0.53 7.72 -3.92
C SER A 234 1.84 8.39 -4.31
N VAL A 235 2.95 7.66 -4.20
CA VAL A 235 4.27 8.17 -4.58
C VAL A 235 4.48 7.96 -6.08
N LYS A 236 4.91 9.01 -6.77
CA LYS A 236 5.35 8.92 -8.16
C LYS A 236 6.62 8.04 -8.24
N PRO A 237 6.74 7.08 -9.16
CA PRO A 237 7.90 6.19 -9.25
C PRO A 237 9.27 6.89 -9.29
N ASP A 238 9.36 8.07 -9.89
CA ASP A 238 10.58 8.90 -9.89
C ASP A 238 10.90 9.55 -8.52
N GLY A 239 9.99 9.47 -7.56
CA GLY A 239 10.10 10.04 -6.22
C GLY A 239 9.92 11.56 -6.14
N GLY A 240 9.62 12.24 -7.24
CA GLY A 240 9.55 13.70 -7.30
C GLY A 240 8.27 14.29 -6.73
N GLU A 241 7.17 13.52 -6.75
CA GLU A 241 5.84 13.97 -6.33
C GLU A 241 5.11 12.91 -5.52
N ILE A 242 4.24 13.37 -4.63
CA ILE A 242 3.26 12.55 -3.92
C ILE A 242 1.87 13.12 -4.14
N PHE A 243 0.93 12.24 -4.46
CA PHE A 243 -0.49 12.56 -4.56
C PHE A 243 -1.25 12.08 -3.34
N VAL A 244 -2.14 12.93 -2.82
CA VAL A 244 -2.90 12.67 -1.60
C VAL A 244 -4.37 12.56 -1.94
N SER A 245 -4.99 11.40 -1.71
CA SER A 245 -6.43 11.22 -1.86
C SER A 245 -7.15 11.80 -0.64
N ASN A 246 -7.90 12.89 -0.85
CA ASN A 246 -8.62 13.61 0.21
C ASN A 246 -10.10 13.24 0.18
N ALA A 247 -10.47 12.23 0.96
CA ALA A 247 -11.80 11.65 0.93
C ALA A 247 -12.91 12.64 1.34
N GLY A 248 -12.62 13.57 2.25
CA GLY A 248 -13.58 14.53 2.80
C GLY A 248 -13.82 15.75 1.92
N SER A 249 -12.93 16.03 0.96
CA SER A 249 -13.10 17.11 -0.03
C SER A 249 -13.33 16.63 -1.45
N GLY A 250 -13.22 15.33 -1.73
CA GLY A 250 -13.41 14.82 -3.09
C GLY A 250 -12.31 15.24 -4.06
N SER A 251 -11.08 15.38 -3.56
CA SER A 251 -9.97 15.98 -4.29
C SER A 251 -8.67 15.19 -4.14
N VAL A 252 -7.72 15.42 -5.04
CA VAL A 252 -6.32 15.02 -4.89
C VAL A 252 -5.46 16.25 -4.65
N SER A 253 -4.54 16.19 -3.69
CA SER A 253 -3.50 17.21 -3.50
C SER A 253 -2.17 16.69 -4.04
N GLU A 254 -1.41 17.56 -4.69
CA GLU A 254 -0.08 17.25 -5.23
C GLU A 254 0.98 17.90 -4.35
N ILE A 255 1.97 17.12 -3.94
CA ILE A 255 3.07 17.54 -3.08
C ILE A 255 4.39 17.34 -3.81
N SER A 256 5.18 18.40 -3.96
CA SER A 256 6.57 18.30 -4.37
C SER A 256 7.42 17.73 -3.24
N THR A 257 8.11 16.61 -3.49
CA THR A 257 8.96 15.98 -2.49
C THR A 257 10.27 16.74 -2.30
N PHE A 258 10.68 17.56 -3.27
CA PHE A 258 11.89 18.37 -3.19
C PHE A 258 11.69 19.59 -2.28
N THR A 259 10.67 20.41 -2.56
CA THR A 259 10.43 21.66 -1.82
C THR A 259 9.63 21.46 -0.54
N ASN A 260 8.96 20.32 -0.39
CA ASN A 260 7.93 20.10 0.64
C ASN A 260 6.83 21.17 0.54
N GLU A 261 6.28 21.35 -0.65
CA GLU A 261 5.20 22.29 -0.90
C GLU A 261 4.04 21.58 -1.61
N VAL A 262 2.83 22.05 -1.34
CA VAL A 262 1.62 21.57 -1.99
C VAL A 262 1.43 22.42 -3.24
N GLY A 263 1.63 21.82 -4.42
CA GLY A 263 1.53 22.52 -5.71
C GLY A 263 0.09 22.89 -6.06
N GLY A 264 -0.86 22.03 -5.69
CA GLY A 264 -2.27 22.25 -5.95
C GLY A 264 -3.18 21.21 -5.29
N THR A 265 -4.49 21.49 -5.32
CA THR A 265 -5.52 20.54 -4.89
C THR A 265 -6.67 20.59 -5.89
N TYR A 266 -6.96 19.44 -6.51
CA TYR A 266 -7.80 19.33 -7.69
C TYR A 266 -8.98 18.39 -7.42
N PRO A 267 -10.21 18.73 -7.85
CA PRO A 267 -11.34 17.81 -7.78
C PRO A 267 -11.05 16.51 -8.55
N ILE A 268 -11.43 15.36 -7.98
CA ILE A 268 -11.21 14.05 -8.61
C ILE A 268 -12.44 13.14 -8.62
N GLY A 269 -13.37 13.35 -7.67
CA GLY A 269 -14.58 12.55 -7.53
C GLY A 269 -15.09 12.50 -6.09
N THR A 270 -16.10 11.66 -5.82
CA THR A 270 -16.74 11.56 -4.50
C THR A 270 -16.05 10.49 -3.65
N GLN A 271 -15.57 10.88 -2.46
CA GLN A 271 -14.88 9.99 -1.51
C GLN A 271 -13.74 9.17 -2.17
N PRO A 272 -12.69 9.83 -2.70
CA PRO A 272 -11.53 9.13 -3.22
C PRO A 272 -10.91 8.24 -2.13
N ALA A 273 -10.69 6.96 -2.43
CA ALA A 273 -10.34 5.91 -1.47
C ALA A 273 -8.91 5.39 -1.61
N ASN A 274 -8.44 5.22 -2.86
CA ASN A 274 -7.11 4.71 -3.17
C ASN A 274 -6.56 5.42 -4.40
N GLY A 275 -5.24 5.44 -4.54
CA GLY A 275 -4.53 6.04 -5.67
C GLY A 275 -3.30 5.23 -6.09
N ILE A 276 -3.03 5.17 -7.40
CA ILE A 276 -1.84 4.52 -7.97
C ILE A 276 -1.31 5.36 -9.14
N VAL A 277 -0.03 5.69 -9.11
CA VAL A 277 0.66 6.36 -10.22
C VAL A 277 1.21 5.32 -11.19
N SER A 278 1.09 5.57 -12.50
CA SER A 278 1.66 4.73 -13.56
C SER A 278 3.19 4.73 -13.53
N ASP A 279 3.81 3.66 -14.03
CA ASP A 279 5.28 3.48 -14.04
C ASP A 279 5.97 4.52 -14.93
N ASP A 280 5.25 5.04 -15.92
CA ASP A 280 5.71 6.11 -16.80
C ASP A 280 5.55 7.51 -16.20
N ASN A 281 5.08 7.62 -14.95
CA ASN A 281 4.95 8.87 -14.20
C ASN A 281 3.92 9.86 -14.74
N THR A 282 3.12 9.49 -15.75
CA THR A 282 2.23 10.42 -16.46
C THR A 282 0.81 10.47 -15.92
N SER A 283 0.38 9.42 -15.22
CA SER A 283 -1.03 9.21 -14.88
C SER A 283 -1.21 8.78 -13.42
N LEU A 284 -2.21 9.35 -12.76
CA LEU A 284 -2.69 8.91 -11.45
C LEU A 284 -4.10 8.33 -11.61
N TRP A 285 -4.27 7.08 -11.19
CA TRP A 285 -5.56 6.42 -11.08
C TRP A 285 -6.10 6.57 -9.67
N VAL A 286 -7.36 6.99 -9.52
CA VAL A 286 -7.98 7.22 -8.22
C VAL A 286 -9.33 6.55 -8.15
N SER A 287 -9.52 5.61 -7.22
CA SER A 287 -10.83 5.03 -6.96
C SER A 287 -11.68 6.00 -6.16
N ASN A 288 -12.93 6.19 -6.56
CA ASN A 288 -13.90 7.05 -5.90
C ASN A 288 -15.03 6.20 -5.35
N ALA A 289 -14.94 5.85 -4.06
CA ALA A 289 -15.87 4.93 -3.41
C ALA A 289 -17.30 5.46 -3.38
N GLY A 290 -17.49 6.78 -3.32
CA GLY A 290 -18.82 7.41 -3.31
C GLY A 290 -19.40 7.64 -4.70
N ALA A 291 -18.66 7.32 -5.77
CA ALA A 291 -19.08 7.50 -7.16
C ALA A 291 -18.98 6.21 -7.98
N ASP A 292 -18.70 5.06 -7.35
CA ASP A 292 -18.60 3.74 -7.97
C ASP A 292 -17.76 3.75 -9.26
N SER A 293 -16.62 4.44 -9.21
CA SER A 293 -15.79 4.67 -10.41
C SER A 293 -14.33 4.88 -10.08
N VAL A 294 -13.49 4.76 -11.10
CA VAL A 294 -12.08 5.14 -11.06
C VAL A 294 -11.84 6.31 -12.00
N SER A 295 -11.31 7.41 -11.47
CA SER A 295 -10.89 8.57 -12.24
C SER A 295 -9.44 8.46 -12.66
N LEU A 296 -9.14 8.85 -13.90
CA LEU A 296 -7.79 9.04 -14.44
C LEU A 296 -7.43 10.52 -14.39
N TYR A 297 -6.35 10.85 -13.69
CA TYR A 297 -5.76 12.17 -13.60
C TYR A 297 -4.48 12.22 -14.44
N ALA A 298 -4.42 13.12 -15.41
CA ALA A 298 -3.25 13.36 -16.23
C ALA A 298 -2.31 14.31 -15.48
N ILE A 299 -1.18 13.79 -15.01
CA ILE A 299 -0.24 14.51 -14.13
C ILE A 299 0.34 15.72 -14.86
N ASP A 300 0.85 15.52 -16.09
CA ASP A 300 1.48 16.59 -16.87
C ASP A 300 0.51 17.72 -17.25
N GLU A 301 -0.80 17.44 -17.28
CA GLU A 301 -1.84 18.43 -17.57
C GLU A 301 -2.47 19.04 -16.31
N GLY A 302 -2.17 18.48 -15.13
CA GLY A 302 -2.73 18.93 -13.85
C GLY A 302 -4.25 18.80 -13.74
N ARG A 303 -4.89 17.84 -14.45
CA ARG A 303 -6.35 17.70 -14.47
C ARG A 303 -6.87 16.27 -14.60
N MET A 304 -8.09 16.06 -14.13
CA MET A 304 -8.84 14.83 -14.39
C MET A 304 -9.22 14.75 -15.87
N SER A 305 -8.95 13.60 -16.48
CA SER A 305 -9.17 13.33 -17.91
C SER A 305 -10.51 12.62 -18.13
N MET A 306 -10.70 11.47 -17.50
CA MET A 306 -11.90 10.64 -17.65
C MET A 306 -12.15 9.77 -16.42
N SER A 307 -13.33 9.14 -16.37
CA SER A 307 -13.71 8.20 -15.33
C SER A 307 -14.31 6.94 -15.93
N VAL A 308 -14.01 5.80 -15.33
CA VAL A 308 -14.52 4.48 -15.70
C VAL A 308 -15.38 3.96 -14.56
N HIS A 309 -16.65 3.64 -14.85
CA HIS A 309 -17.53 3.02 -13.86
C HIS A 309 -17.07 1.60 -13.53
N THR A 310 -17.10 1.25 -12.25
CA THR A 310 -16.76 -0.09 -11.73
C THR A 310 -17.97 -0.66 -10.99
N GLY A 311 -17.75 -1.59 -10.05
CA GLY A 311 -18.76 -1.98 -9.09
C GLY A 311 -18.90 -0.98 -7.92
N PRO A 312 -19.76 -1.32 -6.94
CA PRO A 312 -20.04 -0.46 -5.80
C PRO A 312 -18.84 -0.34 -4.84
N GLN A 313 -18.56 0.90 -4.43
CA GLN A 313 -17.53 1.24 -3.43
C GLN A 313 -16.13 0.66 -3.75
N PRO A 314 -15.47 1.09 -4.84
CA PRO A 314 -14.10 0.69 -5.16
C PRO A 314 -13.10 1.24 -4.14
N THR A 315 -12.46 0.36 -3.37
CA THR A 315 -11.60 0.77 -2.22
C THR A 315 -10.15 0.29 -2.28
N ALA A 316 -9.84 -0.72 -3.09
CA ALA A 316 -8.46 -1.15 -3.33
C ALA A 316 -8.20 -1.33 -4.82
N MET A 317 -6.98 -1.03 -5.23
CA MET A 317 -6.55 -1.14 -6.61
C MET A 317 -5.17 -1.79 -6.71
N ALA A 318 -4.87 -2.37 -7.86
CA ALA A 318 -3.51 -2.76 -8.22
C ALA A 318 -3.31 -2.77 -9.74
N LEU A 319 -2.16 -2.28 -10.20
CA LEU A 319 -1.76 -2.41 -11.61
C LEU A 319 -1.06 -3.77 -11.81
N SER A 320 -1.41 -4.44 -12.91
CA SER A 320 -0.69 -5.62 -13.40
C SER A 320 0.76 -5.29 -13.80
N ALA A 321 1.60 -6.30 -13.90
CA ALA A 321 2.97 -6.17 -14.36
C ALA A 321 3.02 -5.65 -15.81
N GLY A 322 3.80 -4.59 -16.04
CA GLY A 322 3.81 -3.86 -17.32
C GLY A 322 2.56 -3.00 -17.54
N GLN A 323 1.66 -2.95 -16.56
CA GLN A 323 0.48 -2.10 -16.47
C GLN A 323 -0.51 -2.16 -17.65
N PRO A 324 -0.79 -3.30 -18.32
CA PRO A 324 -1.84 -3.37 -19.34
C PRO A 324 -3.27 -3.31 -18.76
N VAL A 325 -3.43 -3.70 -17.50
CA VAL A 325 -4.70 -3.62 -16.77
C VAL A 325 -4.54 -3.07 -15.36
N LEU A 326 -5.58 -2.38 -14.90
CA LEU A 326 -5.84 -1.98 -13.53
C LEU A 326 -6.93 -2.88 -12.95
N LEU A 327 -6.68 -3.46 -11.79
CA LEU A 327 -7.66 -4.21 -11.00
C LEU A 327 -8.23 -3.30 -9.91
N VAL A 328 -9.53 -3.40 -9.69
CA VAL A 328 -10.27 -2.59 -8.71
C VAL A 328 -11.18 -3.50 -7.90
N ALA A 329 -10.96 -3.58 -6.58
CA ALA A 329 -11.81 -4.33 -5.67
C ALA A 329 -13.01 -3.49 -5.24
N ASP A 330 -14.20 -3.96 -5.61
CA ASP A 330 -15.47 -3.30 -5.32
C ASP A 330 -16.01 -3.82 -3.99
N SER A 331 -15.64 -3.13 -2.90
CA SER A 331 -15.91 -3.60 -1.53
C SER A 331 -17.38 -3.65 -1.12
N GLY A 332 -18.24 -2.89 -1.82
CA GLY A 332 -19.69 -2.99 -1.67
C GLY A 332 -20.30 -4.17 -2.42
N GLY A 333 -19.49 -4.91 -3.19
CA GLY A 333 -19.90 -6.01 -4.05
C GLY A 333 -19.17 -7.32 -3.75
N SER A 334 -18.99 -8.14 -4.78
CA SER A 334 -18.27 -9.41 -4.70
C SER A 334 -17.48 -9.67 -5.99
N ASP A 335 -17.00 -8.60 -6.60
CA ASP A 335 -16.29 -8.64 -7.88
C ASP A 335 -15.04 -7.75 -7.84
N VAL A 336 -14.15 -7.99 -8.79
CA VAL A 336 -13.02 -7.13 -9.13
C VAL A 336 -13.21 -6.65 -10.57
N ALA A 337 -13.30 -5.33 -10.75
CA ALA A 337 -13.29 -4.72 -12.07
C ALA A 337 -11.89 -4.77 -12.67
N VAL A 338 -11.80 -5.20 -13.93
CA VAL A 338 -10.57 -5.22 -14.71
C VAL A 338 -10.67 -4.15 -15.79
N ILE A 339 -9.90 -3.08 -15.65
CA ILE A 339 -9.87 -1.94 -16.57
C ILE A 339 -8.63 -2.05 -17.44
N ARG A 340 -8.77 -1.95 -18.77
CA ARG A 340 -7.61 -1.76 -19.66
C ARG A 340 -7.08 -0.36 -19.50
N THR A 341 -5.78 -0.22 -19.28
CA THR A 341 -5.13 1.08 -19.07
C THR A 341 -4.89 1.82 -20.39
N ARG A 342 -4.73 1.07 -21.49
CA ARG A 342 -4.49 1.59 -22.84
C ARG A 342 -5.38 0.86 -23.84
N ASP A 343 -6.41 1.54 -24.34
CA ASP A 343 -7.12 1.14 -25.56
C ASP A 343 -7.27 2.35 -26.50
N THR A 344 -7.76 2.10 -27.71
CA THR A 344 -7.87 3.04 -28.82
C THR A 344 -8.68 4.30 -28.47
N ASN A 345 -9.63 4.18 -27.53
CA ASN A 345 -10.50 5.26 -27.06
C ASN A 345 -10.19 5.70 -25.61
N GLY A 346 -9.06 5.28 -25.07
CA GLY A 346 -8.71 5.44 -23.65
C GLY A 346 -9.09 4.23 -22.79
N PRO A 347 -8.93 4.35 -21.47
CA PRO A 347 -9.31 3.35 -20.50
C PRO A 347 -10.75 2.84 -20.63
N GLU A 348 -10.93 1.52 -20.53
CA GLU A 348 -12.25 0.89 -20.58
C GLU A 348 -12.35 -0.31 -19.63
N LEU A 349 -13.55 -0.52 -19.08
CA LEU A 349 -13.87 -1.74 -18.34
C LEU A 349 -13.83 -2.93 -19.30
N PHE A 350 -12.93 -3.88 -19.04
CA PHE A 350 -12.74 -5.07 -19.86
C PHE A 350 -13.59 -6.24 -19.38
N THR A 351 -13.59 -6.51 -18.07
CA THR A 351 -14.38 -7.59 -17.47
C THR A 351 -14.54 -7.38 -15.97
N MET A 352 -15.44 -8.15 -15.35
CA MET A 352 -15.61 -8.26 -13.90
C MET A 352 -15.28 -9.71 -13.50
N LEU A 353 -14.39 -9.88 -12.54
CA LEU A 353 -14.00 -11.20 -12.04
C LEU A 353 -14.63 -11.45 -10.66
N PRO A 354 -15.38 -12.55 -10.48
CA PRO A 354 -16.04 -12.84 -9.23
C PRO A 354 -15.03 -13.21 -8.14
N VAL A 355 -15.24 -12.65 -6.95
CA VAL A 355 -14.47 -12.86 -5.73
C VAL A 355 -15.41 -13.12 -4.54
N GLY A 356 -14.87 -13.17 -3.31
CA GLY A 356 -15.69 -13.29 -2.11
C GLY A 356 -16.36 -11.95 -1.72
N THR A 357 -17.09 -11.95 -0.61
CA THR A 357 -17.77 -10.73 -0.14
C THR A 357 -16.81 -9.76 0.55
N HIS A 358 -17.05 -8.45 0.36
CA HIS A 358 -16.23 -7.35 0.85
C HIS A 358 -14.74 -7.48 0.47
N PRO A 359 -14.41 -7.52 -0.83
CA PRO A 359 -13.01 -7.48 -1.27
C PRO A 359 -12.39 -6.14 -0.85
N ASN A 360 -11.20 -6.15 -0.23
CA ASN A 360 -10.67 -4.95 0.44
C ASN A 360 -9.18 -4.67 0.26
N ALA A 361 -8.40 -5.60 -0.28
CA ALA A 361 -7.01 -5.37 -0.66
C ALA A 361 -6.62 -6.29 -1.82
N ILE A 362 -5.65 -5.84 -2.64
CA ILE A 362 -5.14 -6.57 -3.81
C ILE A 362 -3.61 -6.54 -3.76
N ALA A 363 -2.98 -7.69 -3.98
CA ALA A 363 -1.55 -7.79 -4.26
C ALA A 363 -1.32 -8.55 -5.56
N ILE A 364 -0.37 -8.07 -6.38
CA ILE A 364 0.06 -8.75 -7.61
C ILE A 364 1.32 -9.56 -7.34
N LYS A 365 1.36 -10.79 -7.86
CA LYS A 365 2.57 -11.59 -7.91
C LYS A 365 2.76 -12.15 -9.31
N SER A 366 3.86 -11.73 -9.95
CA SER A 366 4.32 -12.31 -11.21
C SER A 366 5.63 -13.07 -11.02
N PHE A 367 5.80 -14.15 -11.77
CA PHE A 367 7.00 -14.98 -11.75
C PHE A 367 7.05 -15.89 -12.98
N ARG A 368 8.20 -16.54 -13.19
CA ARG A 368 8.34 -17.60 -14.19
C ARG A 368 8.50 -18.94 -13.49
N THR A 369 7.75 -19.95 -13.92
CA THR A 369 7.98 -21.33 -13.50
C THR A 369 9.26 -21.85 -14.16
N ARG A 370 9.96 -22.72 -13.43
CA ARG A 370 11.16 -23.39 -13.95
C ARG A 370 10.83 -24.36 -15.06
#